data_AF-A0A8T4FRJ3-F1
#
_entry.id   AF-A0A8T4FRJ3-F1
#
_cell.length_a   1.000
_cell.length_b   1.000
_cell.length_c   1.000
_cell.angle_alpha   90.00
_cell.angle_beta   90.00
_cell.angle_gamma   90.00
#
_symmetry.space_group_name_H-M   'P 1'
#
loop_
_entity.id
_entity.type
_entity.pdbx_description
1 polymer ?
#
loop_
_entity_poly.entity_id
_entity_poly.type
_entity_poly.pdbx_seq_one_letter_code
_entity_poly.pdbx_strand_id
1 'polypeptide(L)'
;MDEVHFNTSKAYLSAFQYRGRMERKLKAILGEERIIGPLDQFIRKGVDKGLIDKDKGETLTMISNYCDSVYMSTDRQDFPTFKELKSWSDVIESL
;
A
#
# COMPACT_ATOMS: atom_id res chain seq x y z
N MET A 1 -5.78 24.40 1.68
CA MET A 1 -5.75 22.92 1.76
C MET A 1 -6.32 22.43 0.45
N ASP A 2 -5.55 21.72 -0.36
CA ASP A 2 -6.10 21.07 -1.55
C ASP A 2 -6.85 19.82 -1.09
N GLU A 3 -8.18 19.92 -1.09
CA GLU A 3 -9.07 18.81 -0.78
C GLU A 3 -8.91 17.73 -1.85
N VAL A 4 -8.34 16.58 -1.47
CA VAL A 4 -8.25 15.41 -2.35
C VAL A 4 -9.65 14.80 -2.45
N HIS A 5 -10.40 15.20 -3.49
CA HIS A 5 -11.71 14.62 -3.77
C HIS A 5 -11.55 13.21 -4.37
N PHE A 6 -12.02 12.20 -3.62
CA PHE A 6 -11.95 10.77 -3.95
C PHE A 6 -12.77 10.33 -5.18
N ASN A 7 -13.41 11.24 -5.94
CA ASN A 7 -14.27 10.92 -7.09
C ASN A 7 -14.20 11.96 -8.23
N THR A 8 -12.99 12.36 -8.64
CA THR A 8 -12.76 13.11 -9.88
C THR A 8 -11.87 12.32 -10.84
N SER A 9 -11.62 12.79 -12.08
CA SER A 9 -10.63 12.19 -13.01
C SER A 9 -9.19 12.20 -12.48
N LYS A 10 -8.99 12.71 -11.24
CA LYS A 10 -7.77 12.71 -10.42
C LYS A 10 -7.97 11.96 -9.08
N ALA A 11 -8.97 11.08 -8.97
CA ALA A 11 -9.25 10.34 -7.75
C ALA A 11 -8.10 9.39 -7.40
N TYR A 12 -7.50 9.58 -6.22
CA TYR A 12 -6.54 8.63 -5.65
C TYR A 12 -7.26 7.54 -4.87
N LEU A 13 -6.56 6.41 -4.74
CA LEU A 13 -7.04 5.28 -3.97
C LEU A 13 -7.18 5.68 -2.50
N SER A 14 -8.29 5.32 -1.88
CA SER A 14 -8.40 5.32 -0.41
C SER A 14 -7.43 4.31 0.20
N ALA A 15 -7.16 4.40 1.50
CA ALA A 15 -6.35 3.42 2.22
C ALA A 15 -6.83 1.97 1.98
N PHE A 16 -8.16 1.75 1.94
CA PHE A 16 -8.76 0.45 1.63
C PHE A 16 -8.44 -0.03 0.21
N GLN A 17 -8.47 0.88 -0.76
CA GLN A 17 -8.16 0.57 -2.14
C GLN A 17 -6.67 0.27 -2.34
N TYR A 18 -5.78 1.00 -1.65
CA TYR A 18 -4.35 0.69 -1.63
C TYR A 18 -4.08 -0.69 -1.02
N ARG A 19 -4.64 -0.96 0.17
CA ARG A 19 -4.50 -2.26 0.86
C ARG A 19 -4.96 -3.43 -0.02
N GLY A 20 -6.16 -3.35 -0.59
CA GLY A 20 -6.69 -4.40 -1.45
C GLY A 20 -5.93 -4.58 -2.77
N ARG A 21 -5.30 -3.51 -3.29
CA ARG A 21 -4.42 -3.61 -4.46
C ARG A 21 -3.10 -4.29 -4.11
N MET A 22 -2.45 -3.89 -3.01
CA MET A 22 -1.24 -4.56 -2.52
C MET A 22 -1.47 -6.03 -2.24
N GLU A 23 -2.57 -6.38 -1.57
CA GLU A 23 -2.89 -7.77 -1.26
C GLU A 23 -2.96 -8.63 -2.54
N ARG A 24 -3.67 -8.16 -3.56
CA ARG A 24 -3.78 -8.90 -4.85
C ARG A 24 -2.41 -9.10 -5.51
N LYS A 25 -1.57 -8.06 -5.51
CA LYS A 25 -0.23 -8.12 -6.11
C LYS A 25 0.70 -9.06 -5.32
N LEU A 26 0.74 -8.92 -4.00
CA LEU A 26 1.52 -9.79 -3.12
C LEU A 26 1.09 -11.26 -3.23
N LYS A 27 -0.21 -11.53 -3.32
CA LYS A 27 -0.72 -12.89 -3.56
C LYS A 27 -0.17 -13.48 -4.86
N ALA A 28 -0.22 -12.71 -5.94
CA ALA A 28 0.27 -13.16 -7.24
C ALA A 28 1.78 -13.44 -7.24
N ILE A 29 2.59 -12.54 -6.67
CA ILE A 29 4.05 -12.67 -6.63
C ILE A 29 4.51 -13.82 -5.73
N LEU A 30 3.86 -13.97 -4.57
CA LEU A 30 4.25 -14.99 -3.60
C LEU A 30 3.66 -16.37 -3.91
N GLY A 31 2.70 -16.46 -4.85
CA GLY A 31 1.95 -17.68 -5.15
C GLY A 31 0.99 -18.08 -4.03
N GLU A 32 0.47 -17.12 -3.27
CA GLU A 32 -0.39 -17.38 -2.12
C GLU A 32 -1.86 -17.39 -2.52
N GLU A 33 -2.58 -18.46 -2.19
CA GLU A 33 -4.02 -18.57 -2.44
C GLU A 33 -4.80 -17.53 -1.62
N ARG A 34 -4.31 -17.22 -0.42
CA ARG A 34 -4.88 -16.23 0.52
C ARG A 34 -3.78 -15.55 1.33
N ILE A 35 -3.96 -14.25 1.58
CA ILE A 35 -3.20 -13.51 2.58
C ILE A 35 -4.10 -13.34 3.79
N ILE A 36 -3.66 -13.84 4.95
CA ILE A 36 -4.38 -13.73 6.22
C ILE A 36 -3.44 -13.03 7.20
N GLY A 37 -3.87 -11.88 7.71
CA GLY A 37 -3.10 -11.09 8.67
C GLY A 37 -2.46 -9.83 8.07
N PRO A 38 -1.41 -9.28 8.72
CA PRO A 38 -0.78 -8.03 8.31
C PRO A 38 0.05 -8.21 7.03
N LEU A 39 -0.03 -7.24 6.11
CA LEU A 39 0.68 -7.32 4.83
C LEU A 39 2.20 -7.27 5.00
N ASP A 40 2.70 -6.62 6.06
CA ASP A 40 4.13 -6.51 6.38
C ASP A 40 4.86 -7.86 6.39
N GLN A 41 4.21 -8.91 6.90
CA GLN A 41 4.81 -10.25 6.93
C GLN A 41 5.02 -10.82 5.52
N PHE A 42 4.06 -10.57 4.63
CA PHE A 42 4.12 -11.02 3.24
C PHE A 42 5.10 -10.18 2.41
N ILE A 43 5.18 -8.88 2.69
CA ILE A 43 6.18 -7.99 2.07
C ILE A 43 7.59 -8.46 2.44
N ARG A 44 7.87 -8.70 3.73
CA ARG A 44 9.17 -9.23 4.19
C ARG A 44 9.49 -10.57 3.54
N LYS A 45 8.52 -11.48 3.47
CA LYS A 45 8.66 -12.76 2.76
C LYS A 45 9.04 -12.58 1.29
N GLY A 46 8.49 -11.57 0.61
CA GLY A 46 8.83 -11.24 -0.78
C GLY A 46 10.26 -10.71 -0.92
N VAL A 47 10.70 -9.86 0.02
CA VAL A 47 12.08 -9.36 0.08
C VAL A 47 13.08 -10.50 0.36
N ASP A 48 12.81 -11.34 1.35
CA ASP A 48 13.67 -12.46 1.74
C ASP A 48 13.85 -13.48 0.61
N LYS A 49 12.83 -13.63 -0.24
CA LYS A 49 12.86 -14.49 -1.44
C LYS A 49 13.50 -13.82 -2.67
N GLY A 50 13.89 -12.55 -2.58
CA GLY A 50 14.40 -11.77 -3.71
C GLY A 50 13.36 -11.47 -4.79
N LEU A 51 12.07 -11.55 -4.47
CA LEU A 51 10.96 -11.25 -5.39
C LEU A 51 10.59 -9.76 -5.37
N ILE A 52 10.97 -9.06 -4.31
CA ILE A 52 10.73 -7.63 -4.11
C ILE A 52 12.06 -6.99 -3.73
N ASP A 53 12.43 -5.92 -4.44
CA ASP A 53 13.63 -5.13 -4.11
C ASP A 53 13.52 -4.55 -2.69
N LYS A 54 14.62 -4.49 -1.96
CA LYS A 54 14.63 -4.03 -0.56
C LYS A 54 13.98 -2.64 -0.39
N ASP A 55 14.33 -1.70 -1.25
CA ASP A 55 13.81 -0.32 -1.20
C ASP A 55 12.30 -0.26 -1.48
N LYS A 56 11.80 -1.12 -2.38
CA LYS A 56 10.36 -1.28 -2.61
C LYS A 56 9.68 -1.90 -1.40
N GLY A 57 10.30 -2.90 -0.77
CA GLY A 57 9.80 -3.55 0.44
C GLY A 57 9.63 -2.57 1.61
N GLU A 58 10.58 -1.65 1.80
CA GLU A 58 10.48 -0.58 2.81
C GLU A 58 9.31 0.36 2.51
N THR A 59 9.17 0.79 1.26
CA THR A 59 8.06 1.66 0.83
C THR A 59 6.70 0.98 0.99
N LEU A 60 6.57 -0.29 0.61
CA LEU A 60 5.35 -1.07 0.76
C LEU A 60 4.97 -1.28 2.23
N THR A 61 5.96 -1.48 3.09
CA THR A 61 5.77 -1.59 4.54
C THR A 61 5.24 -0.27 5.11
N MET A 62 5.76 0.87 4.66
CA MET A 62 5.24 2.19 5.04
C MET A 62 3.78 2.36 4.61
N ILE A 63 3.45 1.99 3.37
CA ILE A 63 2.07 2.07 2.84
C ILE A 63 1.13 1.15 3.64
N SER A 64 1.55 -0.07 3.94
CA SER A 64 0.80 -1.04 4.75
C SER A 64 0.48 -0.48 6.14
N ASN A 65 1.48 0.07 6.83
CA ASN A 65 1.29 0.72 8.13
C ASN A 65 0.36 1.93 8.06
N TYR A 66 0.44 2.74 6.98
CA TYR A 66 -0.53 3.80 6.74
C TYR A 66 -1.95 3.24 6.60
N CYS A 67 -2.14 2.20 5.79
CA CYS A 67 -3.46 1.59 5.61
C CYS A 67 -4.05 1.06 6.93
N ASP A 68 -3.23 0.40 7.74
CA ASP A 68 -3.64 -0.17 9.03
C ASP A 68 -3.96 0.91 10.05
N SER A 69 -3.20 2.00 10.04
CA SER A 69 -3.44 3.13 10.94
C SER A 69 -4.75 3.88 10.63
N VAL A 70 -5.09 4.06 9.34
CA VAL A 70 -6.35 4.67 8.91
C VAL A 70 -7.54 3.77 9.28
N TYR A 71 -7.32 2.45 9.31
CA TYR A 71 -8.33 1.51 9.78
C TYR A 71 -8.57 1.59 11.30
N MET A 72 -7.51 1.84 12.09
CA MET A 72 -7.59 1.86 13.55
C MET A 72 -7.89 3.23 14.17
N SER A 73 -7.65 4.33 13.44
CA SER A 73 -7.88 5.68 13.95
C SER A 73 -8.34 6.63 12.84
N THR A 74 -9.48 7.27 13.06
CA THR A 74 -10.03 8.32 12.19
C THR A 74 -9.38 9.70 12.42
N ASP A 75 -8.58 9.86 13.47
CA ASP A 75 -8.04 11.16 13.93
C ASP A 75 -6.62 11.46 13.43
N ARG A 76 -6.17 10.81 12.36
CA ARG A 76 -4.85 11.12 11.78
C ARG A 76 -4.86 12.51 11.12
N GLN A 77 -4.00 13.40 11.62
CA GLN A 77 -3.75 14.72 11.04
C GLN A 77 -2.73 14.68 9.87
N ASP A 78 -1.95 13.60 9.73
CA ASP A 78 -0.93 13.47 8.68
C ASP A 78 -1.46 12.69 7.48
N PHE A 79 -2.15 13.42 6.59
CA PHE A 79 -2.53 12.90 5.28
C PHE A 79 -1.34 12.96 4.32
N PRO A 80 -1.07 11.88 3.55
CA PRO A 80 0.00 11.88 2.56
C PRO A 80 -0.28 12.95 1.50
N THR A 81 0.77 13.61 1.06
CA THR A 81 0.70 14.56 -0.05
C THR A 81 0.32 13.85 -1.35
N PHE A 82 -0.21 14.61 -2.31
CA PHE A 82 -0.50 14.10 -3.65
C PHE A 82 0.70 13.41 -4.31
N LYS A 83 1.91 13.96 -4.11
CA LYS A 83 3.16 13.40 -4.65
C LYS A 83 3.45 12.01 -4.08
N GLU A 84 3.20 11.82 -2.78
CA GLU A 84 3.38 10.54 -2.10
C GLU A 84 2.33 9.53 -2.58
N LEU A 85 1.05 9.93 -2.65
CA LEU A 85 -0.02 9.05 -3.16
C LEU A 85 0.27 8.55 -4.58
N LYS A 86 0.75 9.43 -5.46
CA LYS A 86 1.17 9.04 -6.81
C LYS A 86 2.33 8.03 -6.76
N SER A 87 3.38 8.34 -6.00
CA SER A 87 4.54 7.44 -5.84
C SER A 87 4.13 6.07 -5.30
N TRP A 88 3.17 6.01 -4.37
CA TRP A 88 2.69 4.75 -3.80
C TRP A 88 1.97 3.91 -4.85
N SER A 89 1.12 4.54 -5.67
CA SER A 89 0.46 3.84 -6.78
C SER A 89 1.49 3.23 -7.74
N ASP A 90 2.52 4.00 -8.11
CA ASP A 90 3.57 3.53 -9.03
C ASP A 90 4.35 2.34 -8.44
N VAL A 91 4.70 2.40 -7.15
CA VAL A 91 5.40 1.30 -6.45
C VAL A 91 4.54 0.04 -6.41
N ILE A 92 3.24 0.16 -6.09
CA ILE A 92 2.32 -0.98 -6.01
C ILE A 92 2.04 -1.58 -7.39
N GLU A 93 1.98 -0.77 -8.45
CA GLU A 93 1.82 -1.29 -9.81
C GLU A 93 3.05 -2.01 -10.32
N SER A 94 4.24 -1.62 -9.84
CA SER A 94 5.52 -2.24 -10.19
C SER A 94 5.81 -3.59 -9.52
N LEU A 95 4.99 -3.97 -8.53
CA LEU A 95 4.90 -5.34 -8.01
C LEU A 95 4.26 -6.25 -9.06
#